data_AF-A0A2K2VXK0-F1
#
_entry.id   AF-A0A2K2VXK0-F1
#
_cell.length_a   1.000
_cell.length_b   1.000
_cell.length_c   1.000
_cell.angle_alpha   90.00
_cell.angle_beta   90.00
_cell.angle_gamma   90.00
#
_symmetry.space_group_name_H-M   'P 1'
#
loop_
_entity.id
_entity.type
_entity.pdbx_description
1 polymer ?
#
loop_
_entity_poly.entity_id
_entity_poly.type
_entity_poly.pdbx_seq_one_letter_code
_entity_poly.pdbx_strand_id
1 'polypeptide(L)'
;MKALPYKISWAVLVLWLFFFALSSPAPAQDKDLNRPLVASGTRPMMEQDSADARKLALEEALRAAVEQGLGWLLPSDRIVRYYPLLLDHILKEPMSYIQDYQIVHEGVTFGLYRVTVLTTLYTEGLNRKLRRLGLFLAASERPRIAILVAERTSPEDPWHWWWQTSLAEHQQFIFSQALAKLMSDQGLVPLDPNLFLESLPEDPIYQEPMLADEQGGALAKALGADVAMLGQVTHQPGSTDSTGMASGSLRAMRVESGKILARVSGTVQVQPSSEYAASDYGFTALAERLAPHLVDGVLAPFVAVSRAPKEVTLQVEGVRSYADLILIKEHLQRAPVVKEIRQIQLKADLGSFTLVLAGDLKDLESALEGHDFGTFVTSADVTDENLIAVTILSKR
;
A
#
# COMPACT_ATOMS: atom_id res chain seq x y z
N MET A 1 -30.20 -24.60 -63.87
CA MET A 1 -28.84 -24.06 -64.20
C MET A 1 -28.26 -23.51 -62.91
N LYS A 2 -27.49 -24.35 -62.19
CA LYS A 2 -26.03 -24.29 -62.02
C LYS A 2 -25.54 -23.09 -61.20
N ALA A 3 -25.36 -23.37 -59.91
CA ALA A 3 -24.61 -22.57 -58.96
C ALA A 3 -23.12 -22.49 -59.36
N LEU A 4 -22.52 -21.32 -59.20
CA LEU A 4 -21.07 -21.11 -59.29
C LEU A 4 -20.49 -21.13 -57.86
N PRO A 5 -19.42 -21.92 -57.60
CA PRO A 5 -18.91 -22.13 -56.25
C PRO A 5 -17.85 -21.09 -55.87
N TYR A 6 -18.07 -20.38 -54.76
CA TYR A 6 -17.00 -19.62 -54.12
C TYR A 6 -16.11 -20.60 -53.34
N LYS A 7 -15.04 -21.10 -53.98
CA LYS A 7 -14.02 -21.91 -53.32
C LYS A 7 -13.22 -21.03 -52.37
N ILE A 8 -13.70 -20.91 -51.13
CA ILE A 8 -12.87 -20.43 -50.02
C ILE A 8 -11.83 -21.52 -49.79
N SER A 9 -10.60 -21.26 -50.22
CA SER A 9 -9.47 -22.15 -49.99
C SER A 9 -9.34 -22.38 -48.48
N TRP A 10 -9.39 -23.64 -48.04
CA TRP A 10 -9.22 -24.03 -46.63
C TRP A 10 -7.93 -23.47 -46.01
N ALA A 11 -6.94 -23.11 -46.84
CA ALA A 11 -5.73 -22.42 -46.40
C ALA A 11 -5.99 -21.04 -45.76
N VAL A 12 -7.00 -20.28 -46.22
CA VAL A 12 -7.31 -18.93 -45.70
C VAL A 12 -8.02 -19.00 -44.34
N LEU A 13 -8.84 -20.05 -44.13
CA LEU A 13 -9.51 -20.30 -42.86
C LEU A 13 -8.56 -20.82 -41.78
N VAL A 14 -7.55 -21.63 -42.16
CA VAL A 14 -6.49 -22.08 -41.25
C VAL A 14 -5.52 -20.93 -40.90
N LEU A 15 -5.24 -20.01 -41.83
CA LEU A 15 -4.41 -18.83 -41.55
C LEU A 15 -5.08 -17.84 -40.58
N TRP A 16 -6.41 -17.71 -40.63
CA TRP A 16 -7.18 -16.89 -39.68
C TRP A 16 -7.32 -17.54 -38.30
N LEU A 17 -7.44 -18.87 -38.22
CA LEU A 17 -7.42 -19.62 -36.96
C LEU A 17 -6.04 -19.64 -36.28
N PHE A 18 -4.95 -19.51 -37.05
CA PHE A 18 -3.61 -19.41 -36.49
C PHE A 18 -3.28 -18.01 -35.94
N PHE A 19 -3.90 -16.95 -36.48
CA PHE A 19 -3.69 -15.57 -35.99
C PHE A 19 -4.46 -15.26 -34.70
N PHE A 20 -5.54 -16.00 -34.41
CA PHE A 20 -6.33 -15.84 -33.18
C PHE A 20 -5.83 -16.71 -32.01
N ALA A 21 -4.93 -17.67 -32.25
CA ALA A 21 -4.39 -18.59 -31.25
C ALA A 21 -3.09 -18.10 -30.57
N LEU A 22 -2.57 -16.92 -30.93
CA LEU A 22 -1.35 -16.34 -30.34
C LEU A 22 -1.60 -15.14 -29.42
N SER A 23 -2.86 -14.80 -29.16
CA SER A 23 -3.21 -13.83 -28.11
C SER A 23 -3.24 -14.52 -26.74
N SER A 24 -2.10 -15.06 -26.31
CA SER A 24 -1.92 -15.34 -24.89
C SER A 24 -2.02 -14.01 -24.15
N PRO A 25 -2.85 -13.88 -23.09
CA PRO A 25 -2.68 -12.78 -22.15
C PRO A 25 -1.26 -12.92 -21.62
N ALA A 26 -0.39 -11.96 -21.94
CA ALA A 26 0.90 -11.86 -21.29
C ALA A 26 0.61 -11.88 -19.78
N PRO A 27 1.25 -12.77 -18.99
CA PRO A 27 1.11 -12.72 -17.55
C PRO A 27 1.40 -11.27 -17.13
N ALA A 28 0.45 -10.68 -16.39
CA ALA A 28 0.60 -9.37 -15.80
C ALA A 28 1.98 -9.36 -15.12
N GLN A 29 2.90 -8.59 -15.68
CA GLN A 29 4.27 -8.55 -15.24
C GLN A 29 4.24 -7.97 -13.83
N ASP A 30 4.39 -8.85 -12.84
CA ASP A 30 4.52 -8.47 -11.45
C ASP A 30 5.66 -7.45 -11.41
N LYS A 31 5.31 -6.22 -11.05
CA LYS A 31 6.17 -5.06 -11.32
C LYS A 31 7.32 -5.14 -10.34
N ASP A 32 8.42 -5.72 -10.79
CA ASP A 32 9.60 -5.99 -9.97
C ASP A 32 10.11 -4.68 -9.35
N LEU A 33 9.85 -4.53 -8.06
CA LEU A 33 10.21 -3.36 -7.26
C LEU A 33 11.74 -3.27 -7.05
N ASN A 34 12.50 -4.27 -7.52
CA ASN A 34 13.96 -4.31 -7.51
C ASN A 34 14.57 -3.97 -8.89
N ARG A 35 13.80 -3.36 -9.80
CA ARG A 35 14.36 -2.92 -11.09
C ARG A 35 15.39 -1.79 -10.89
N PRO A 36 16.51 -1.81 -11.63
CA PRO A 36 17.45 -0.70 -11.62
C PRO A 36 16.80 0.56 -12.21
N LEU A 37 17.09 1.72 -11.61
CA LEU A 37 16.58 3.03 -12.03
C LEU A 37 17.72 4.01 -12.25
N VAL A 38 17.47 5.02 -13.10
CA VAL A 38 18.45 6.04 -13.42
C VAL A 38 18.06 7.36 -12.76
N ALA A 39 19.02 7.99 -12.10
CA ALA A 39 18.84 9.30 -11.49
C ALA A 39 20.09 10.16 -11.67
N SER A 40 19.91 11.48 -11.62
CA SER A 40 21.01 12.43 -11.78
C SER A 40 20.93 13.56 -10.77
N GLY A 41 22.07 14.02 -10.30
CA GLY A 41 22.23 15.17 -9.41
C GLY A 41 23.21 16.16 -10.01
N THR A 42 23.03 17.45 -9.70
CA THR A 42 23.83 18.51 -10.31
C THR A 42 24.21 19.56 -9.28
N ARG A 43 25.50 19.90 -9.18
CA ARG A 43 26.00 20.89 -8.22
C ARG A 43 26.90 21.94 -8.86
N PRO A 44 26.83 23.21 -8.41
CA PRO A 44 27.80 24.23 -8.83
C PRO A 44 29.23 23.78 -8.48
N MET A 45 30.15 23.94 -9.42
CA MET A 45 31.56 23.67 -9.18
C MET A 45 32.27 25.00 -8.93
N MET A 46 32.77 25.20 -7.70
CA MET A 46 33.69 26.28 -7.38
C MET A 46 35.12 25.83 -7.75
N GLU A 47 35.96 26.74 -8.28
CA GLU A 47 37.24 26.41 -8.94
C GLU A 47 38.24 25.58 -8.11
N GLN A 48 38.08 25.52 -6.78
CA GLN A 48 38.95 24.75 -5.87
C GLN A 48 38.35 23.44 -5.34
N ASP A 49 37.07 23.14 -5.59
CA ASP A 49 36.31 22.10 -4.86
C ASP A 49 35.62 21.06 -5.76
N SER A 50 36.33 20.59 -6.80
CA SER A 50 35.83 19.55 -7.71
C SER A 50 35.40 18.26 -6.98
N ALA A 51 36.13 17.87 -5.92
CA ALA A 51 35.81 16.70 -5.12
C ALA A 51 34.49 16.86 -4.32
N ASP A 52 34.27 18.03 -3.74
CA ASP A 52 33.04 18.32 -2.97
C ASP A 52 31.84 18.49 -3.90
N ALA A 53 32.00 19.17 -5.03
CA ALA A 53 30.96 19.28 -6.05
C ALA A 53 30.53 17.89 -6.56
N ARG A 54 31.50 16.99 -6.80
CA ARG A 54 31.23 15.59 -7.17
C ARG A 54 30.47 14.85 -6.08
N LYS A 55 30.93 14.93 -4.83
CA LYS A 55 30.30 14.25 -3.68
C LYS A 55 28.84 14.70 -3.50
N LEU A 56 28.61 16.01 -3.53
CA LEU A 56 27.27 16.60 -3.38
C LEU A 56 26.36 16.26 -4.57
N ALA A 57 26.90 16.24 -5.80
CA ALA A 57 26.14 15.86 -7.00
C ALA A 57 25.76 14.37 -6.96
N LEU A 58 26.64 13.50 -6.45
CA LEU A 58 26.33 12.10 -6.22
C LEU A 58 25.24 11.92 -5.15
N GLU A 59 25.36 12.61 -4.01
CA GLU A 59 24.34 12.55 -2.95
C GLU A 59 22.98 13.00 -3.45
N GLU A 60 22.94 14.06 -4.27
CA GLU A 60 21.72 14.54 -4.92
C GLU A 60 21.17 13.54 -5.94
N ALA A 61 22.02 12.86 -6.72
CA ALA A 61 21.59 11.82 -7.65
C ALA A 61 20.92 10.65 -6.91
N LEU A 62 21.49 10.24 -5.77
CA LEU A 62 20.96 9.17 -4.94
C LEU A 62 19.68 9.61 -4.21
N ARG A 63 19.59 10.87 -3.76
CA ARG A 63 18.35 11.44 -3.23
C ARG A 63 17.24 11.40 -4.28
N ALA A 64 17.52 11.87 -5.50
CA ALA A 64 16.58 11.83 -6.61
C ALA A 64 16.15 10.39 -6.95
N ALA A 65 17.05 9.41 -6.82
CA ALA A 65 16.70 8.00 -6.98
C ALA A 65 15.68 7.52 -5.94
N VAL A 66 15.92 7.84 -4.66
CA VAL A 66 15.00 7.50 -3.57
C VAL A 66 13.66 8.21 -3.73
N GLU A 67 13.65 9.48 -4.15
CA GLU A 67 12.41 10.23 -4.46
C GLU A 67 11.58 9.55 -5.57
N GLN A 68 12.22 9.11 -6.66
CA GLN A 68 11.55 8.33 -7.69
C GLN A 68 10.98 7.01 -7.15
N GLY A 69 11.72 6.34 -6.27
CA GLY A 69 11.27 5.13 -5.57
C GLY A 69 10.05 5.37 -4.67
N LEU A 70 10.02 6.50 -3.96
CA LEU A 70 8.85 6.90 -3.17
C LEU A 70 7.61 7.03 -4.05
N GLY A 71 7.74 7.54 -5.28
CA GLY A 71 6.66 7.60 -6.27
C GLY A 71 6.12 6.24 -6.75
N TRP A 72 6.81 5.14 -6.45
CA TRP A 72 6.28 3.78 -6.69
C TRP A 72 5.50 3.23 -5.50
N LEU A 73 5.74 3.78 -4.30
CA LEU A 73 5.21 3.27 -3.04
C LEU A 73 4.06 4.14 -2.49
N LEU A 74 4.08 5.43 -2.79
CA LEU A 74 3.12 6.43 -2.35
C LEU A 74 2.54 7.20 -3.54
N PRO A 75 1.26 7.59 -3.48
CA PRO A 75 0.67 8.51 -4.44
C PRO A 75 1.24 9.92 -4.25
N SER A 76 1.20 10.70 -5.34
CA SER A 76 1.87 12.00 -5.43
C SER A 76 1.35 13.03 -4.43
N ASP A 77 0.05 13.03 -4.13
CA ASP A 77 -0.59 13.90 -3.14
C ASP A 77 -0.01 13.69 -1.73
N ARG A 78 0.25 12.43 -1.36
CA ARG A 78 0.86 12.08 -0.07
C ARG A 78 2.33 12.46 -0.01
N ILE A 79 3.07 12.28 -1.10
CA ILE A 79 4.48 12.70 -1.18
C ILE A 79 4.58 14.21 -0.94
N VAL A 80 3.74 15.01 -1.60
CA VAL A 80 3.72 16.46 -1.43
C VAL A 80 3.32 16.84 0.00
N ARG A 81 2.21 16.28 0.51
CA ARG A 81 1.68 16.59 1.85
C ARG A 81 2.69 16.29 2.96
N TYR A 82 3.38 15.15 2.86
CA TYR A 82 4.31 14.68 3.89
C TYR A 82 5.78 14.90 3.52
N TYR A 83 6.06 15.74 2.52
CA TYR A 83 7.42 16.01 2.05
C TYR A 83 8.38 16.44 3.17
N PRO A 84 8.02 17.32 4.13
CA PRO A 84 8.93 17.68 5.23
C PRO A 84 9.36 16.47 6.08
N LEU A 85 8.45 15.53 6.30
CA LEU A 85 8.69 14.32 7.09
C LEU A 85 9.49 13.28 6.29
N LEU A 86 9.23 13.16 4.98
CA LEU A 86 10.05 12.37 4.06
C LEU A 86 11.48 12.94 3.97
N LEU A 87 11.61 14.27 3.96
CA LEU A 87 12.89 14.95 3.92
C LEU A 87 13.73 14.61 5.15
N ASP A 88 13.17 14.78 6.36
CA ASP A 88 13.91 14.58 7.60
C ASP A 88 14.26 13.11 7.89
N HIS A 89 13.38 12.18 7.52
CA HIS A 89 13.52 10.76 7.90
C HIS A 89 14.00 9.83 6.79
N ILE A 90 13.94 10.25 5.52
CA ILE A 90 14.30 9.41 4.37
C ILE A 90 15.33 10.12 3.48
N LEU A 91 15.00 11.30 2.94
CA LEU A 91 15.81 11.96 1.91
C LEU A 91 17.08 12.64 2.46
N LYS A 92 17.17 12.80 3.79
CA LYS A 92 18.37 13.25 4.50
C LYS A 92 19.51 12.22 4.41
N GLU A 93 19.19 10.93 4.37
CA GLU A 93 20.16 9.83 4.34
C GLU A 93 19.80 8.83 3.23
N PRO A 94 19.85 9.23 1.94
CA PRO A 94 19.36 8.42 0.84
C PRO A 94 20.12 7.10 0.70
N MET A 95 21.41 7.07 1.04
CA MET A 95 22.28 5.88 0.99
C MET A 95 21.73 4.69 1.79
N SER A 96 21.00 4.93 2.89
CA SER A 96 20.40 3.87 3.71
C SER A 96 19.32 3.06 2.97
N TYR A 97 18.85 3.57 1.84
CA TYR A 97 17.81 2.97 1.00
C TYR A 97 18.33 2.58 -0.40
N ILE A 98 19.64 2.63 -0.62
CA ILE A 98 20.30 2.19 -1.84
C ILE A 98 20.91 0.81 -1.59
N GLN A 99 20.53 -0.18 -2.40
CA GLN A 99 21.14 -1.50 -2.35
C GLN A 99 22.50 -1.49 -3.06
N ASP A 100 22.53 -0.93 -4.27
CA ASP A 100 23.74 -0.74 -5.06
C ASP A 100 23.58 0.46 -6.00
N TYR A 101 24.69 1.05 -6.41
CA TYR A 101 24.70 2.07 -7.46
C TYR A 101 25.98 1.99 -8.29
N GLN A 102 25.85 2.40 -9.55
CA GLN A 102 26.93 2.58 -10.49
C GLN A 102 26.85 3.97 -11.11
N ILE A 103 27.95 4.72 -11.11
CA ILE A 103 28.05 5.98 -11.85
C ILE A 103 28.16 5.62 -13.33
N VAL A 104 27.14 6.00 -14.12
CA VAL A 104 27.11 5.75 -15.57
C VAL A 104 27.58 6.96 -16.37
N HIS A 105 27.51 8.15 -15.77
CA HIS A 105 28.02 9.37 -16.37
C HIS A 105 28.41 10.37 -15.27
N GLU A 106 29.60 10.95 -15.36
CA GLU A 106 30.02 12.09 -14.54
C GLU A 106 30.81 13.10 -15.38
N GLY A 107 30.64 14.38 -15.09
CA GLY A 107 31.37 15.43 -15.81
C GLY A 107 30.89 16.83 -15.48
N VAL A 108 31.64 17.82 -15.98
CA VAL A 108 31.31 19.23 -15.81
C VAL A 108 30.67 19.75 -17.09
N THR A 109 29.53 20.42 -16.96
CA THR A 109 28.84 21.07 -18.09
C THR A 109 28.33 22.43 -17.63
N PHE A 110 28.73 23.50 -18.31
CA PHE A 110 28.34 24.88 -17.99
C PHE A 110 28.62 25.30 -16.52
N GLY A 111 29.76 24.87 -15.96
CA GLY A 111 30.13 25.17 -14.56
C GLY A 111 29.37 24.36 -13.51
N LEU A 112 28.56 23.39 -13.93
CA LEU A 112 27.87 22.46 -13.06
C LEU A 112 28.50 21.07 -13.16
N TYR A 113 28.80 20.48 -12.01
CA TYR A 113 29.20 19.09 -11.91
C TYR A 113 27.94 18.21 -11.91
N ARG A 114 27.79 17.35 -12.90
CA ARG A 114 26.65 16.42 -13.04
C ARG A 114 27.12 15.00 -12.80
N VAL A 115 26.37 14.26 -11.98
CA VAL A 115 26.54 12.82 -11.78
C VAL A 115 25.23 12.14 -12.14
N THR A 116 25.30 11.06 -12.92
CA THR A 116 24.19 10.17 -13.24
C THR A 116 24.51 8.78 -12.75
N VAL A 117 23.58 8.18 -12.01
CA VAL A 117 23.71 6.86 -11.42
C VAL A 117 22.65 5.92 -11.97
N LEU A 118 23.04 4.67 -12.19
CA LEU A 118 22.14 3.53 -12.27
C LEU A 118 22.13 2.88 -10.87
N THR A 119 20.96 2.66 -10.28
CA THR A 119 20.88 2.20 -8.90
C THR A 119 19.68 1.29 -8.65
N THR A 120 19.87 0.33 -7.75
CA THR A 120 18.80 -0.53 -7.21
C THR A 120 18.46 -0.05 -5.80
N LEU A 121 17.16 0.09 -5.50
CA LEU A 121 16.69 0.53 -4.19
C LEU A 121 16.52 -0.65 -3.24
N TYR A 122 16.82 -0.42 -1.96
CA TYR A 122 16.43 -1.33 -0.90
C TYR A 122 14.95 -1.12 -0.54
N THR A 123 14.07 -1.60 -1.42
CA THR A 123 12.62 -1.34 -1.37
C THR A 123 11.95 -1.88 -0.10
N GLU A 124 12.43 -2.99 0.47
CA GLU A 124 11.91 -3.50 1.75
C GLU A 124 12.20 -2.55 2.92
N GLY A 125 13.41 -1.99 2.99
CA GLY A 125 13.79 -1.02 4.02
C GLY A 125 13.00 0.27 3.89
N LEU A 126 12.82 0.75 2.66
CA LEU A 126 12.03 1.93 2.35
C LEU A 126 10.55 1.72 2.74
N ASN A 127 9.96 0.60 2.36
CA ASN A 127 8.61 0.20 2.79
C ASN A 127 8.50 0.13 4.32
N ARG A 128 9.46 -0.50 5.00
CA ARG A 128 9.46 -0.60 6.46
C ARG A 128 9.51 0.79 7.12
N LYS A 129 10.32 1.71 6.60
CA LYS A 129 10.40 3.08 7.11
C LYS A 129 9.08 3.83 6.90
N LEU A 130 8.52 3.78 5.70
CA LEU A 130 7.23 4.42 5.38
C LEU A 130 6.07 3.89 6.24
N ARG A 131 6.06 2.59 6.57
CA ARG A 131 5.09 1.99 7.51
C ARG A 131 5.22 2.56 8.91
N ARG A 132 6.45 2.63 9.45
CA ARG A 132 6.72 3.22 10.78
C ARG A 132 6.32 4.69 10.88
N LEU A 133 6.46 5.43 9.77
CA LEU A 133 6.01 6.83 9.68
C LEU A 133 4.49 6.94 9.47
N GLY A 134 3.80 5.81 9.27
CA GLY A 134 2.37 5.73 9.01
C GLY A 134 1.96 6.49 7.75
N LEU A 135 2.78 6.43 6.70
CA LEU A 135 2.57 7.15 5.44
C LEU A 135 1.87 6.34 4.35
N PHE A 136 1.73 5.01 4.52
CA PHE A 136 0.90 4.18 3.63
C PHE A 136 -0.60 4.39 3.79
N LEU A 137 -1.00 5.05 4.87
CA LEU A 137 -2.39 5.28 5.25
C LEU A 137 -2.53 6.75 5.59
N ALA A 138 -3.51 7.45 5.03
CA ALA A 138 -3.89 8.74 5.59
C ALA A 138 -4.28 8.56 7.07
N ALA A 139 -4.22 9.62 7.89
CA ALA A 139 -4.63 9.52 9.30
C ALA A 139 -6.06 8.97 9.47
N SER A 140 -6.96 9.30 8.52
CA SER A 140 -8.32 8.77 8.42
C SER A 140 -8.42 7.32 7.92
N GLU A 141 -7.34 6.76 7.37
CA GLU A 141 -7.27 5.40 6.81
C GLU A 141 -6.49 4.44 7.71
N ARG A 142 -5.93 4.93 8.82
CA ARG A 142 -5.24 4.07 9.80
C ARG A 142 -6.29 3.20 10.50
N PRO A 143 -6.31 1.87 10.28
CA PRO A 143 -7.33 1.04 10.85
C PRO A 143 -7.15 1.01 12.37
N ARG A 144 -8.23 1.31 13.06
CA ARG A 144 -8.35 1.14 14.51
C ARG A 144 -8.50 -0.34 14.81
N ILE A 145 -7.70 -0.84 15.74
CA ILE A 145 -7.61 -2.28 16.03
C ILE A 145 -8.13 -2.54 17.44
N ALA A 146 -9.18 -3.34 17.57
CA ALA A 146 -9.58 -3.94 18.84
C ALA A 146 -8.79 -5.23 19.06
N ILE A 147 -7.94 -5.28 20.09
CA ILE A 147 -7.18 -6.48 20.46
C ILE A 147 -7.98 -7.25 21.51
N LEU A 148 -8.77 -8.24 21.07
CA LEU A 148 -9.62 -9.09 21.89
C LEU A 148 -8.95 -10.45 22.06
N VAL A 149 -7.90 -10.49 22.88
CA VAL A 149 -7.09 -11.69 23.16
C VAL A 149 -7.21 -12.07 24.63
N ALA A 150 -7.57 -13.33 24.89
CA ALA A 150 -7.52 -13.88 26.25
C ALA A 150 -6.15 -14.49 26.54
N GLU A 151 -5.64 -14.26 27.74
CA GLU A 151 -4.32 -14.66 28.19
C GLU A 151 -4.44 -15.61 29.39
N ARG A 152 -3.64 -16.67 29.41
CA ARG A 152 -3.55 -17.61 30.52
C ARG A 152 -2.10 -17.93 30.86
N THR A 153 -1.65 -17.55 32.06
CA THR A 153 -0.25 -17.62 32.52
C THR A 153 0.22 -19.03 32.91
N SER A 154 -0.71 -19.89 33.33
CA SER A 154 -0.48 -21.30 33.66
C SER A 154 -1.70 -22.13 33.28
N PRO A 155 -1.58 -23.43 32.93
CA PRO A 155 -2.73 -24.29 32.65
C PRO A 155 -3.77 -24.36 33.79
N GLU A 156 -3.33 -24.18 35.03
CA GLU A 156 -4.17 -24.19 36.24
C GLU A 156 -4.86 -22.84 36.50
N ASP A 157 -4.40 -21.76 35.85
CA ASP A 157 -4.98 -20.43 36.00
C ASP A 157 -6.24 -20.30 35.12
N PRO A 158 -7.24 -19.50 35.54
CA PRO A 158 -8.33 -19.15 34.64
C PRO A 158 -7.81 -18.35 33.44
N TRP A 159 -8.61 -18.30 32.38
CA TRP A 159 -8.39 -17.34 31.31
C TRP A 159 -8.62 -15.93 31.84
N HIS A 160 -7.83 -14.98 31.36
CA HIS A 160 -7.98 -13.57 31.68
C HIS A 160 -8.16 -12.78 30.39
N TRP A 161 -9.15 -11.90 30.36
CA TRP A 161 -9.42 -11.01 29.24
C TRP A 161 -9.98 -9.68 29.76
N TRP A 162 -9.82 -8.62 28.98
CA TRP A 162 -10.15 -7.26 29.45
C TRP A 162 -11.61 -6.86 29.23
N TRP A 163 -12.33 -7.53 28.33
CA TRP A 163 -13.71 -7.17 27.95
C TRP A 163 -14.79 -7.84 28.84
N GLN A 164 -14.49 -8.07 30.11
CA GLN A 164 -15.44 -8.58 31.10
C GLN A 164 -15.86 -7.47 32.07
N THR A 165 -17.11 -7.51 32.52
CA THR A 165 -17.65 -6.47 33.42
C THR A 165 -17.27 -6.71 34.89
N SER A 166 -16.72 -7.88 35.23
CA SER A 166 -16.35 -8.28 36.59
C SER A 166 -14.83 -8.36 36.80
N LEU A 167 -14.06 -7.40 36.28
CA LEU A 167 -12.63 -7.30 36.53
C LEU A 167 -12.38 -7.14 38.03
N ALA A 168 -11.92 -8.21 38.69
CA ALA A 168 -11.63 -8.18 40.12
C ALA A 168 -10.33 -7.41 40.43
N GLU A 169 -9.39 -7.31 39.47
CA GLU A 169 -8.09 -6.65 39.67
C GLU A 169 -7.56 -6.03 38.37
N HIS A 170 -6.67 -5.03 38.49
CA HIS A 170 -5.92 -4.43 37.39
C HIS A 170 -4.89 -5.43 36.85
N GLN A 171 -5.36 -6.42 36.11
CA GLN A 171 -4.48 -7.43 35.54
C GLN A 171 -3.81 -6.89 34.28
N GLN A 172 -2.49 -7.06 34.19
CA GLN A 172 -1.72 -6.66 33.02
C GLN A 172 -1.86 -7.73 31.93
N PHE A 173 -2.40 -7.34 30.77
CA PHE A 173 -2.47 -8.19 29.58
C PHE A 173 -1.16 -8.06 28.79
N ILE A 174 -0.14 -8.85 29.16
CA ILE A 174 1.24 -8.69 28.68
C ILE A 174 1.33 -8.93 27.17
N PHE A 175 0.71 -9.99 26.68
CA PHE A 175 0.71 -10.28 25.25
C PHE A 175 0.02 -9.16 24.46
N SER A 176 -1.14 -8.72 24.94
CA SER A 176 -1.96 -7.70 24.28
C SER A 176 -1.25 -6.35 24.25
N GLN A 177 -0.56 -5.97 25.33
CA GLN A 177 0.26 -4.76 25.39
C GLN A 177 1.47 -4.82 24.45
N ALA A 178 2.19 -5.96 24.43
CA ALA A 178 3.31 -6.16 23.51
C ALA A 178 2.84 -6.09 22.04
N LEU A 179 1.70 -6.72 21.73
CA LEU A 179 1.10 -6.68 20.40
C LEU A 179 0.66 -5.25 20.03
N ALA A 180 0.00 -4.53 20.94
CA ALA A 180 -0.42 -3.14 20.71
C ALA A 180 0.78 -2.24 20.38
N LYS A 181 1.89 -2.37 21.12
CA LYS A 181 3.13 -1.63 20.83
C LYS A 181 3.66 -1.95 19.44
N LEU A 182 3.80 -3.24 19.10
CA LEU A 182 4.29 -3.68 17.79
C LEU A 182 3.40 -3.20 16.64
N MET A 183 2.08 -3.18 16.82
CA MET A 183 1.12 -2.68 15.83
C MET A 183 1.23 -1.16 15.65
N SER A 184 1.36 -0.42 16.76
CA SER A 184 1.56 1.03 16.76
C SER A 184 2.84 1.41 16.03
N ASP A 185 3.93 0.66 16.25
CA ASP A 185 5.19 0.85 15.55
C ASP A 185 5.06 0.65 14.03
N GLN A 186 4.02 -0.05 13.54
CA GLN A 186 3.74 -0.23 12.11
C GLN A 186 2.71 0.76 11.56
N GLY A 187 2.29 1.76 12.34
CA GLY A 187 1.35 2.81 11.93
C GLY A 187 -0.13 2.43 12.04
N LEU A 188 -0.45 1.31 12.68
CA LEU A 188 -1.82 0.93 13.05
C LEU A 188 -2.22 1.61 14.37
N VAL A 189 -3.51 1.64 14.70
CA VAL A 189 -4.02 2.32 15.90
C VAL A 189 -4.74 1.32 16.82
N PRO A 190 -4.05 0.65 17.75
CA PRO A 190 -4.72 -0.15 18.78
C PRO A 190 -5.61 0.74 19.65
N LEU A 191 -6.82 0.26 19.94
CA LEU A 191 -7.70 0.89 20.93
C LEU A 191 -7.14 0.66 22.34
N ASP A 192 -7.25 1.67 23.21
CA ASP A 192 -6.93 1.55 24.63
C ASP A 192 -8.13 0.95 25.38
N PRO A 193 -8.03 -0.28 25.92
CA PRO A 193 -9.11 -0.94 26.66
C PRO A 193 -9.70 -0.10 27.79
N ASN A 194 -8.88 0.71 28.48
CA ASN A 194 -9.29 1.47 29.66
C ASN A 194 -10.37 2.51 29.34
N LEU A 195 -10.43 2.98 28.09
CA LEU A 195 -11.43 3.94 27.64
C LEU A 195 -12.83 3.35 27.47
N PHE A 196 -12.95 2.02 27.48
CA PHE A 196 -14.18 1.32 27.13
C PHE A 196 -14.77 0.47 28.26
N LEU A 197 -14.08 0.31 29.39
CA LEU A 197 -14.49 -0.59 30.48
C LEU A 197 -15.93 -0.34 30.97
N GLU A 198 -16.36 0.93 31.04
CA GLU A 198 -17.72 1.31 31.45
C GLU A 198 -18.78 1.12 30.35
N SER A 199 -18.36 0.96 29.10
CA SER A 199 -19.22 0.83 27.91
C SER A 199 -19.32 -0.60 27.38
N LEU A 200 -18.74 -1.56 28.10
CA LEU A 200 -18.75 -2.96 27.70
C LEU A 200 -20.17 -3.55 27.79
N PRO A 201 -20.55 -4.42 26.85
CA PRO A 201 -21.84 -5.09 26.89
C PRO A 201 -21.93 -6.06 28.09
N GLU A 202 -23.04 -5.98 28.83
CA GLU A 202 -23.30 -6.88 29.96
C GLU A 202 -23.76 -8.28 29.54
N ASP A 203 -24.21 -8.45 28.30
CA ASP A 203 -24.69 -9.75 27.80
C ASP A 203 -23.56 -10.80 27.87
N PRO A 204 -23.77 -11.93 28.58
CA PRO A 204 -22.77 -12.98 28.76
C PRO A 204 -22.13 -13.48 27.47
N ILE A 205 -22.87 -13.42 26.34
CA ILE A 205 -22.37 -13.86 25.04
C ILE A 205 -21.13 -13.08 24.56
N TYR A 206 -20.96 -11.84 25.02
CA TYR A 206 -19.79 -11.00 24.73
C TYR A 206 -18.73 -11.07 25.81
N GLN A 207 -19.00 -11.71 26.94
CA GLN A 207 -18.07 -11.79 28.08
C GLN A 207 -17.22 -13.06 28.05
N GLU A 208 -17.26 -13.86 26.99
CA GLU A 208 -16.47 -15.08 26.87
C GLU A 208 -14.99 -14.79 26.52
N PRO A 209 -14.03 -15.60 27.02
CA PRO A 209 -12.60 -15.47 26.68
C PRO A 209 -12.31 -15.75 25.20
N MET A 210 -13.20 -16.46 24.50
CA MET A 210 -13.07 -16.71 23.07
C MET A 210 -14.38 -16.35 22.36
N LEU A 211 -14.35 -15.21 21.68
CA LEU A 211 -15.48 -14.75 20.88
C LEU A 211 -15.47 -15.43 19.51
N ALA A 212 -16.65 -15.83 19.03
CA ALA A 212 -16.88 -16.19 17.64
C ALA A 212 -16.69 -14.96 16.73
N ASP A 213 -16.55 -15.18 15.42
CA ASP A 213 -16.27 -14.10 14.46
C ASP A 213 -17.35 -13.01 14.49
N GLU A 214 -18.61 -13.42 14.55
CA GLU A 214 -19.75 -12.50 14.60
C GLU A 214 -19.77 -11.67 15.90
N GLN A 215 -19.59 -12.32 17.05
CA GLN A 215 -19.58 -11.68 18.37
C GLN A 215 -18.40 -10.71 18.51
N GLY A 216 -17.19 -11.17 18.15
CA GLY A 216 -15.99 -10.36 18.24
C GLY A 216 -15.99 -9.20 17.24
N GLY A 217 -16.56 -9.40 16.05
CA GLY A 217 -16.80 -8.34 15.07
C GLY A 217 -17.81 -7.29 15.58
N ALA A 218 -18.92 -7.72 16.18
CA ALA A 218 -19.92 -6.83 16.75
C ALA A 218 -19.38 -6.02 17.95
N LEU A 219 -18.63 -6.65 18.85
CA LEU A 219 -17.97 -5.95 19.96
C LEU A 219 -16.95 -4.94 19.43
N ALA A 220 -16.06 -5.36 18.52
CA ALA A 220 -15.11 -4.45 17.89
C ALA A 220 -15.80 -3.28 17.18
N LYS A 221 -16.94 -3.50 16.53
CA LYS A 221 -17.75 -2.44 15.92
C LYS A 221 -18.28 -1.45 16.95
N ALA A 222 -18.80 -1.94 18.08
CA ALA A 222 -19.30 -1.10 19.16
C ALA A 222 -18.19 -0.23 19.78
N LEU A 223 -16.97 -0.75 19.86
CA LEU A 223 -15.78 -0.03 20.31
C LEU A 223 -15.24 0.97 19.28
N GLY A 224 -15.78 0.97 18.06
CA GLY A 224 -15.25 1.74 16.95
C GLY A 224 -13.88 1.21 16.50
N ALA A 225 -13.75 -0.08 16.25
CA ALA A 225 -12.60 -0.63 15.55
C ALA A 225 -12.97 -0.95 14.09
N ASP A 226 -11.98 -0.82 13.21
CA ASP A 226 -12.08 -1.21 11.80
C ASP A 226 -11.62 -2.68 11.62
N VAL A 227 -10.80 -3.16 12.55
CA VAL A 227 -10.29 -4.53 12.60
C VAL A 227 -10.43 -5.10 14.01
N ALA A 228 -10.96 -6.33 14.10
CA ALA A 228 -10.97 -7.12 15.33
C ALA A 228 -9.84 -8.16 15.28
N MET A 229 -8.97 -8.16 16.28
CA MET A 229 -7.99 -9.23 16.50
C MET A 229 -8.53 -10.14 17.59
N LEU A 230 -8.97 -11.33 17.22
CA LEU A 230 -9.53 -12.32 18.13
C LEU A 230 -8.53 -13.43 18.37
N GLY A 231 -8.37 -13.88 19.61
CA GLY A 231 -7.51 -15.03 19.87
C GLY A 231 -7.33 -15.38 21.34
N GLN A 232 -6.45 -16.35 21.55
CA GLN A 232 -6.07 -16.84 22.87
C GLN A 232 -4.58 -17.16 22.90
N VAL A 233 -3.95 -16.88 24.03
CA VAL A 233 -2.55 -17.19 24.30
C VAL A 233 -2.40 -17.83 25.67
N THR A 234 -1.60 -18.87 25.74
CA THR A 234 -1.35 -19.61 26.98
C THR A 234 0.15 -19.80 27.17
N HIS A 235 0.59 -19.67 28.41
CA HIS A 235 1.92 -20.05 28.84
C HIS A 235 1.84 -21.38 29.60
N GLN A 236 2.79 -22.27 29.32
CA GLN A 236 2.97 -23.54 30.00
C GLN A 236 4.35 -23.53 30.67
N PRO A 237 4.42 -23.57 32.01
CA PRO A 237 5.69 -23.70 32.72
C PRO A 237 6.43 -24.99 32.32
N GLY A 238 7.76 -24.90 32.22
CA GLY A 238 8.63 -26.04 31.96
C GLY A 238 8.96 -26.81 33.24
N SER A 239 9.83 -27.81 33.13
CA SER A 239 10.28 -28.64 34.27
C SER A 239 11.15 -27.89 35.27
N THR A 240 11.66 -26.72 34.87
CA THR A 240 12.46 -25.82 35.71
C THR A 240 11.75 -24.48 35.80
N ASP A 241 11.78 -23.85 36.97
CA ASP A 241 11.10 -22.57 37.26
C ASP A 241 11.47 -21.43 36.30
N SER A 242 12.61 -21.56 35.61
CA SER A 242 13.13 -20.65 34.59
C SER A 242 12.95 -21.18 33.17
N THR A 243 11.97 -22.02 32.90
CA THR A 243 11.68 -22.47 31.53
C THR A 243 10.19 -22.50 31.29
N GLY A 244 9.77 -22.37 30.05
CA GLY A 244 8.37 -22.44 29.69
C GLY A 244 8.14 -22.38 28.20
N MET A 245 6.88 -22.49 27.82
CA MET A 245 6.44 -22.45 26.45
C MET A 245 5.22 -21.55 26.35
N ALA A 246 5.33 -20.46 25.59
CA ALA A 246 4.18 -19.64 25.22
C ALA A 246 3.63 -20.11 23.88
N SER A 247 2.31 -20.25 23.77
CA SER A 247 1.65 -20.62 22.52
C SER A 247 0.36 -19.85 22.36
N GLY A 248 -0.09 -19.67 21.12
CA GLY A 248 -1.31 -18.94 20.86
C GLY A 248 -1.79 -19.02 19.43
N SER A 249 -3.05 -18.63 19.25
CA SER A 249 -3.69 -18.52 17.95
C SER A 249 -4.49 -17.23 17.89
N LEU A 250 -4.31 -16.49 16.80
CA LEU A 250 -4.96 -15.21 16.56
C LEU A 250 -5.51 -15.16 15.13
N ARG A 251 -6.55 -14.37 14.97
CA ARG A 251 -7.09 -14.00 13.67
C ARG A 251 -7.46 -12.53 13.66
N ALA A 252 -7.12 -11.86 12.56
CA ALA A 252 -7.55 -10.49 12.31
C ALA A 252 -8.71 -10.51 11.32
N MET A 253 -9.80 -9.82 11.62
CA MET A 253 -10.94 -9.65 10.69
C MET A 253 -11.22 -8.17 10.44
N ARG A 254 -11.70 -7.86 9.25
CA ARG A 254 -12.29 -6.56 8.94
C ARG A 254 -13.71 -6.50 9.49
N VAL A 255 -13.98 -5.56 10.40
CA VAL A 255 -15.25 -5.44 11.12
C VAL A 255 -16.43 -5.19 10.19
N GLU A 256 -16.25 -4.36 9.17
CA GLU A 256 -17.31 -4.00 8.22
C GLU A 256 -17.85 -5.19 7.41
N SER A 257 -16.96 -6.10 7.01
CA SER A 257 -17.28 -7.19 6.07
C SER A 257 -17.27 -8.59 6.71
N GLY A 258 -16.76 -8.72 7.93
CA GLY A 258 -16.46 -10.01 8.56
C GLY A 258 -15.32 -10.79 7.89
N LYS A 259 -14.67 -10.24 6.85
CA LYS A 259 -13.60 -10.94 6.14
C LYS A 259 -12.36 -11.11 7.02
N ILE A 260 -11.87 -12.33 7.12
CA ILE A 260 -10.59 -12.64 7.78
C ILE A 260 -9.43 -12.11 6.91
N LEU A 261 -8.63 -11.23 7.52
CA LEU A 261 -7.44 -10.61 6.92
C LEU A 261 -6.18 -11.44 7.16
N ALA A 262 -6.08 -12.08 8.32
CA ALA A 262 -4.96 -12.93 8.69
C ALA A 262 -5.38 -14.00 9.70
N ARG A 263 -4.72 -15.16 9.66
CA ARG A 263 -4.72 -16.15 10.73
C ARG A 263 -3.29 -16.53 11.05
N VAL A 264 -2.93 -16.52 12.32
CA VAL A 264 -1.60 -16.86 12.80
C VAL A 264 -1.70 -17.76 14.01
N SER A 265 -0.75 -18.68 14.13
CA SER A 265 -0.57 -19.49 15.32
C SER A 265 0.91 -19.77 15.50
N GLY A 266 1.34 -19.91 16.73
CA GLY A 266 2.75 -20.17 16.99
C GLY A 266 3.02 -20.58 18.41
N THR A 267 4.25 -21.02 18.61
CA THR A 267 4.79 -21.47 19.87
C THR A 267 6.21 -20.95 20.00
N VAL A 268 6.59 -20.51 21.21
CA VAL A 268 7.92 -20.04 21.55
C VAL A 268 8.35 -20.72 22.85
N GLN A 269 9.53 -21.33 22.83
CA GLN A 269 10.21 -21.84 24.02
C GLN A 269 10.96 -20.68 24.66
N VAL A 270 10.86 -20.58 25.99
CA VAL A 270 11.48 -19.51 26.75
C VAL A 270 12.33 -20.05 27.89
N GLN A 271 13.47 -19.40 28.07
CA GLN A 271 14.39 -19.58 29.19
C GLN A 271 14.81 -18.16 29.61
N PRO A 272 14.14 -17.55 30.61
CA PRO A 272 14.36 -16.17 30.96
C PRO A 272 15.72 -15.98 31.64
N SER A 273 16.28 -14.78 31.51
CA SER A 273 17.26 -14.24 32.45
C SER A 273 16.57 -13.83 33.76
N SER A 274 17.31 -13.72 34.86
CA SER A 274 16.82 -13.62 36.25
C SER A 274 15.90 -12.45 36.63
N GLU A 275 15.44 -11.64 35.67
CA GLU A 275 14.81 -10.34 35.89
C GLU A 275 13.30 -10.31 35.53
N TYR A 276 12.78 -11.30 34.80
CA TYR A 276 11.37 -11.35 34.39
C TYR A 276 10.73 -12.72 34.66
N ALA A 277 9.43 -12.75 34.91
CA ALA A 277 8.66 -13.99 34.93
C ALA A 277 8.71 -14.67 33.55
N ALA A 278 8.80 -16.01 33.53
CA ALA A 278 8.86 -16.79 32.29
C ALA A 278 7.64 -16.54 31.37
N SER A 279 6.47 -16.29 31.97
CA SER A 279 5.23 -15.94 31.27
C SER A 279 5.34 -14.64 30.47
N ASP A 280 5.91 -13.60 31.08
CA ASP A 280 5.95 -12.25 30.50
C ASP A 280 6.90 -12.22 29.32
N TYR A 281 8.07 -12.84 29.49
CA TYR A 281 9.03 -13.03 28.40
C TYR A 281 8.44 -13.92 27.29
N GLY A 282 7.74 -15.00 27.66
CA GLY A 282 7.03 -15.89 26.75
C GLY A 282 5.99 -15.16 25.88
N PHE A 283 5.13 -14.37 26.50
CA PHE A 283 4.11 -13.61 25.80
C PHE A 283 4.69 -12.51 24.92
N THR A 284 5.71 -11.80 25.39
CA THR A 284 6.40 -10.79 24.58
C THR A 284 7.03 -11.42 23.34
N ALA A 285 7.79 -12.51 23.50
CA ALA A 285 8.43 -13.20 22.38
C ALA A 285 7.43 -13.84 21.42
N LEU A 286 6.30 -14.35 21.93
CA LEU A 286 5.21 -14.84 21.09
C LEU A 286 4.58 -13.69 20.28
N ALA A 287 4.36 -12.52 20.88
CA ALA A 287 3.83 -11.35 20.17
C ALA A 287 4.78 -10.91 19.06
N GLU A 288 6.09 -10.83 19.33
CA GLU A 288 7.12 -10.51 18.31
C GLU A 288 7.13 -11.50 17.14
N ARG A 289 6.88 -12.78 17.42
CA ARG A 289 6.80 -13.82 16.39
C ARG A 289 5.53 -13.71 15.53
N LEU A 290 4.39 -13.36 16.14
CA LEU A 290 3.09 -13.35 15.45
C LEU A 290 2.75 -12.02 14.77
N ALA A 291 3.23 -10.90 15.32
CA ALA A 291 2.90 -9.56 14.85
C ALA A 291 3.23 -9.29 13.37
N PRO A 292 4.39 -9.69 12.81
CA PRO A 292 4.71 -9.39 11.41
C PRO A 292 3.66 -9.91 10.43
N HIS A 293 3.21 -11.15 10.62
CA HIS A 293 2.20 -11.78 9.76
C HIS A 293 0.80 -11.15 9.92
N LEU A 294 0.45 -10.75 11.15
CA LEU A 294 -0.80 -10.03 11.40
C LEU A 294 -0.79 -8.64 10.75
N VAL A 295 0.30 -7.88 10.91
CA VAL A 295 0.49 -6.56 10.30
C VAL A 295 0.40 -6.65 8.79
N ASP A 296 1.11 -7.60 8.18
CA ASP A 296 1.11 -7.77 6.72
C ASP A 296 -0.30 -8.08 6.19
N GLY A 297 -1.03 -8.99 6.86
CA GLY A 297 -2.40 -9.33 6.45
C GLY A 297 -3.39 -8.17 6.67
N VAL A 298 -3.23 -7.40 7.75
CA VAL A 298 -4.07 -6.20 8.00
C VAL A 298 -3.79 -5.12 6.96
N LEU A 299 -2.53 -4.88 6.60
CA LEU A 299 -2.14 -3.82 5.66
C LEU A 299 -2.31 -4.21 4.19
N ALA A 300 -2.31 -5.51 3.84
CA ALA A 300 -2.37 -5.97 2.45
C ALA A 300 -3.53 -5.35 1.63
N PRO A 301 -4.78 -5.27 2.14
CA PRO A 301 -5.87 -4.62 1.40
C PRO A 301 -5.59 -3.14 1.13
N PHE A 302 -4.94 -2.43 2.05
CA PHE A 302 -4.67 -1.00 1.92
C PHE A 302 -3.49 -0.69 0.99
N VAL A 303 -2.52 -1.62 0.92
CA VAL A 303 -1.42 -1.57 -0.05
C VAL A 303 -1.91 -1.91 -1.46
N ALA A 304 -2.84 -2.87 -1.61
CA ALA A 304 -3.40 -3.28 -2.90
C ALA A 304 -4.30 -2.22 -3.54
N VAL A 305 -5.10 -1.51 -2.75
CA VAL A 305 -5.93 -0.38 -3.23
C VAL A 305 -5.05 0.77 -3.74
N SER A 306 -3.82 0.91 -3.23
CA SER A 306 -2.83 1.87 -3.75
C SER A 306 -2.01 1.35 -4.96
N ARG A 307 -2.20 0.10 -5.42
CA ARG A 307 -1.31 -0.56 -6.40
C ARG A 307 -1.98 -1.12 -7.65
N ALA A 308 -3.30 -1.23 -7.73
CA ALA A 308 -3.93 -1.41 -9.03
C ALA A 308 -3.80 -0.07 -9.79
N PRO A 309 -3.10 0.01 -10.94
CA PRO A 309 -3.29 1.14 -11.83
C PRO A 309 -4.79 1.24 -12.10
N LYS A 310 -5.45 2.29 -11.58
CA LYS A 310 -6.88 2.49 -11.78
C LYS A 310 -7.04 2.76 -13.28
N GLU A 311 -7.41 1.71 -14.01
CA GLU A 311 -7.72 1.83 -15.44
C GLU A 311 -9.03 2.60 -15.53
N VAL A 312 -8.92 3.82 -16.06
CA VAL A 312 -10.04 4.72 -16.23
C VAL A 312 -10.32 4.82 -17.72
N THR A 313 -11.59 4.76 -18.06
CA THR A 313 -12.06 5.06 -19.41
C THR A 313 -12.43 6.54 -19.46
N LEU A 314 -11.83 7.26 -20.41
CA LEU A 314 -12.22 8.63 -20.74
C LEU A 314 -12.96 8.60 -22.07
N GLN A 315 -14.24 8.95 -22.06
CA GLN A 315 -15.07 9.05 -23.26
C GLN A 315 -15.11 10.51 -23.71
N VAL A 316 -14.89 10.74 -25.01
CA VAL A 316 -14.93 12.07 -25.61
C VAL A 316 -16.07 12.12 -26.60
N GLU A 317 -17.08 12.93 -26.30
CA GLU A 317 -18.22 13.20 -27.17
C GLU A 317 -17.97 14.44 -28.04
N GLY A 318 -18.52 14.42 -29.26
CA GLY A 318 -18.40 15.55 -30.20
C GLY A 318 -17.07 15.59 -30.96
N VAL A 319 -16.38 14.45 -31.05
CA VAL A 319 -15.11 14.32 -31.79
C VAL A 319 -15.38 14.45 -33.28
N ARG A 320 -14.82 15.46 -33.93
CA ARG A 320 -15.04 15.72 -35.36
C ARG A 320 -14.02 15.01 -36.22
N SER A 321 -12.82 14.82 -35.68
CA SER A 321 -11.73 14.17 -36.37
C SER A 321 -10.78 13.47 -35.38
N TYR A 322 -10.01 12.52 -35.89
CA TYR A 322 -8.96 11.88 -35.09
C TYR A 322 -7.88 12.88 -34.62
N ALA A 323 -7.72 14.02 -35.29
CA ALA A 323 -6.80 15.08 -34.86
C ALA A 323 -7.21 15.70 -33.51
N ASP A 324 -8.51 15.77 -33.22
CA ASP A 324 -9.01 16.26 -31.93
C ASP A 324 -8.57 15.34 -30.78
N LEU A 325 -8.57 14.02 -31.01
CA LEU A 325 -8.06 13.03 -30.05
C LEU A 325 -6.54 13.12 -29.87
N ILE A 326 -5.79 13.49 -30.91
CA ILE A 326 -4.35 13.69 -30.78
C ILE A 326 -4.04 14.91 -29.90
N LEU A 327 -4.78 16.00 -30.04
CA LEU A 327 -4.61 17.18 -29.17
C LEU A 327 -4.91 16.85 -27.70
N ILE A 328 -5.99 16.12 -27.44
CA ILE A 328 -6.33 15.65 -26.09
C ILE A 328 -5.24 14.69 -25.58
N LYS A 329 -4.77 13.75 -26.41
CA LYS A 329 -3.68 12.84 -26.05
C LYS A 329 -2.42 13.60 -25.62
N GLU A 330 -1.98 14.59 -26.40
CA GLU A 330 -0.77 15.35 -26.11
C GLU A 330 -0.86 16.12 -24.79
N HIS A 331 -2.04 16.67 -24.48
CA HIS A 331 -2.31 17.29 -23.19
C HIS A 331 -2.29 16.27 -22.05
N LEU A 332 -2.98 15.14 -22.21
CA LEU A 332 -2.99 14.04 -21.24
C LEU A 332 -1.57 13.50 -20.99
N GLN A 333 -0.72 13.38 -22.02
CA GLN A 333 0.66 12.93 -21.86
C GLN A 333 1.54 13.87 -21.04
N ARG A 334 1.19 15.16 -20.98
CA ARG A 334 1.89 16.18 -20.17
C ARG A 334 1.25 16.36 -18.80
N ALA A 335 0.05 15.82 -18.59
CA ALA A 335 -0.68 15.95 -17.35
C ALA A 335 -0.10 15.00 -16.28
N PRO A 336 0.37 15.51 -15.12
CA PRO A 336 0.95 14.68 -14.07
C PRO A 336 0.01 13.59 -13.52
N VAL A 337 -1.30 13.80 -13.65
CA VAL A 337 -2.36 12.87 -13.24
C VAL A 337 -2.42 11.61 -14.12
N VAL A 338 -1.91 11.65 -15.35
CA VAL A 338 -1.93 10.52 -16.29
C VAL A 338 -0.56 9.85 -16.32
N LYS A 339 -0.53 8.57 -15.96
CA LYS A 339 0.69 7.76 -15.94
C LYS A 339 0.97 7.11 -17.30
N GLU A 340 -0.07 6.61 -17.94
CA GLU A 340 0.01 5.83 -19.17
C GLU A 340 -1.29 5.98 -19.97
N ILE A 341 -1.18 6.03 -21.30
CA ILE A 341 -2.30 5.95 -22.23
C ILE A 341 -2.17 4.61 -22.96
N ARG A 342 -3.07 3.66 -22.69
CA ARG A 342 -3.00 2.30 -23.22
C ARG A 342 -3.62 2.18 -24.60
N GLN A 343 -4.77 2.80 -24.77
CA GLN A 343 -5.54 2.68 -25.99
C GLN A 343 -6.26 3.98 -26.31
N ILE A 344 -6.40 4.24 -27.61
CA ILE A 344 -7.20 5.32 -28.17
C ILE A 344 -8.08 4.69 -29.24
N GLN A 345 -9.38 4.92 -29.16
CA GLN A 345 -10.34 4.49 -30.17
C GLN A 345 -11.19 5.68 -30.62
N LEU A 346 -11.67 5.62 -31.87
CA LEU A 346 -12.67 6.52 -32.39
C LEU A 346 -13.74 5.68 -33.07
N LYS A 347 -14.99 5.86 -32.65
CA LYS A 347 -16.16 5.23 -33.26
C LYS A 347 -17.21 6.30 -33.51
N ALA A 348 -17.40 6.65 -34.79
CA ALA A 348 -18.22 7.79 -35.21
C ALA A 348 -17.75 9.10 -34.56
N ASP A 349 -18.59 9.72 -33.74
CA ASP A 349 -18.34 10.97 -33.01
C ASP A 349 -17.90 10.75 -31.55
N LEU A 350 -17.75 9.48 -31.13
CA LEU A 350 -17.31 9.09 -29.80
C LEU A 350 -15.86 8.60 -29.82
N GLY A 351 -14.98 9.37 -29.17
CA GLY A 351 -13.62 8.95 -28.84
C GLY A 351 -13.56 8.23 -27.50
N SER A 352 -12.60 7.33 -27.33
CA SER A 352 -12.31 6.75 -26.02
C SER A 352 -10.82 6.59 -25.78
N PHE A 353 -10.41 6.82 -24.54
CA PHE A 353 -9.06 6.57 -24.04
C PHE A 353 -9.13 5.59 -22.88
N THR A 354 -8.25 4.59 -22.90
CA THR A 354 -7.97 3.76 -21.72
C THR A 354 -6.71 4.31 -21.06
N LEU A 355 -6.89 4.87 -19.87
CA LEU A 355 -5.86 5.59 -19.13
C LEU A 355 -5.47 4.81 -17.88
N VAL A 356 -4.20 4.88 -17.52
CA VAL A 356 -3.74 4.56 -16.16
C VAL A 356 -3.46 5.87 -15.45
N LEU A 357 -4.12 6.09 -14.32
CA LEU A 357 -3.90 7.30 -13.54
C LEU A 357 -2.77 7.13 -12.52
N ALA A 358 -2.06 8.23 -12.28
CA ALA A 358 -1.14 8.42 -11.15
C ALA A 358 -1.80 9.16 -9.98
N GLY A 359 -2.92 9.85 -10.23
CA GLY A 359 -3.77 10.54 -9.23
C GLY A 359 -5.21 10.03 -9.25
N ASP A 360 -6.16 10.86 -8.84
CA ASP A 360 -7.59 10.50 -8.81
C ASP A 360 -8.36 11.01 -10.06
N LEU A 361 -9.65 10.66 -10.13
CA LEU A 361 -10.53 11.06 -11.24
C LEU A 361 -10.85 12.57 -11.25
N LYS A 362 -10.85 13.22 -10.09
CA LYS A 362 -11.16 14.64 -9.97
C LYS A 362 -10.01 15.51 -10.46
N ASP A 363 -8.78 15.07 -10.24
CA ASP A 363 -7.59 15.70 -10.80
C ASP A 363 -7.61 15.65 -12.34
N LEU A 364 -8.09 14.53 -12.91
CA LEU A 364 -8.24 14.37 -14.36
C LEU A 364 -9.36 15.26 -14.91
N GLU A 365 -10.51 15.31 -14.24
CA GLU A 365 -11.62 16.21 -14.56
C GLU A 365 -11.15 17.66 -14.56
N SER A 366 -10.49 18.11 -13.50
CA SER A 366 -9.97 19.47 -13.36
C SER A 366 -8.93 19.84 -14.44
N ALA A 367 -8.19 18.86 -14.95
CA ALA A 367 -7.22 19.07 -16.02
C ALA A 367 -7.87 19.25 -17.41
N LEU A 368 -9.12 18.82 -17.57
CA LEU A 368 -9.85 18.81 -18.84
C LEU A 368 -11.02 19.80 -18.85
N GLU A 369 -11.62 20.09 -17.70
CA GLU A 369 -12.73 21.04 -17.59
C GLU A 369 -12.28 22.45 -18.02
N GLY A 370 -12.97 23.01 -18.99
CA GLY A 370 -12.68 24.34 -19.54
C GLY A 370 -11.35 24.47 -20.28
N HIS A 371 -10.63 23.36 -20.54
CA HIS A 371 -9.32 23.44 -21.22
C HIS A 371 -9.47 23.83 -22.69
N ASP A 372 -8.64 24.78 -23.12
CA ASP A 372 -8.67 25.33 -24.47
C ASP A 372 -7.59 24.69 -25.35
N PHE A 373 -8.03 23.87 -26.31
CA PHE A 373 -7.18 23.19 -27.29
C PHE A 373 -6.95 24.01 -28.57
N GLY A 374 -7.30 25.30 -28.55
CA GLY A 374 -7.22 26.21 -29.69
C GLY A 374 -8.48 26.14 -30.55
N THR A 375 -8.78 24.97 -31.12
CA THR A 375 -9.92 24.75 -32.03
C THR A 375 -11.24 24.45 -31.30
N PHE A 376 -11.17 23.97 -30.06
CA PHE A 376 -12.31 23.67 -29.21
C PHE A 376 -11.97 23.82 -27.73
N VAL A 377 -13.00 23.82 -26.89
CA VAL A 377 -12.89 23.77 -25.44
C VAL A 377 -13.55 22.48 -24.96
N THR A 378 -13.12 21.92 -23.84
CA THR A 378 -13.72 20.72 -23.25
C THR A 378 -14.53 21.03 -22.00
N SER A 379 -15.56 20.24 -21.74
CA SER A 379 -16.18 20.11 -20.42
C SER A 379 -16.12 18.64 -20.00
N ALA A 380 -15.74 18.34 -18.77
CA ALA A 380 -15.52 17.03 -18.22
C ALA A 380 -16.41 16.81 -17.00
N ASP A 381 -17.00 15.63 -16.89
CA ASP A 381 -17.83 15.23 -15.76
C ASP A 381 -17.55 13.77 -15.38
N VAL A 382 -17.47 13.49 -14.08
CA VAL A 382 -17.22 12.15 -13.56
C VAL A 382 -18.54 11.40 -13.47
N THR A 383 -18.74 10.50 -14.43
CA THR A 383 -20.00 9.75 -14.59
C THR A 383 -20.06 8.45 -13.79
N ASP A 384 -18.91 7.82 -13.48
CA ASP A 384 -18.83 6.56 -12.72
C ASP A 384 -17.47 6.41 -12.03
N GLU A 385 -17.29 5.39 -11.18
CA GLU A 385 -16.07 5.14 -10.40
C GLU A 385 -14.79 4.99 -11.23
N ASN A 386 -14.91 4.65 -12.53
CA ASN A 386 -13.83 4.46 -13.49
C ASN A 386 -14.11 5.10 -14.87
N LEU A 387 -15.11 6.00 -14.97
CA LEU A 387 -15.53 6.60 -16.23
C LEU A 387 -15.66 8.12 -16.09
N ILE A 388 -14.96 8.83 -16.98
CA ILE A 388 -15.11 10.27 -17.15
C ILE A 388 -15.64 10.56 -18.55
N ALA A 389 -16.67 11.39 -18.64
CA ALA A 389 -17.24 11.87 -19.88
C ALA A 389 -16.70 13.26 -20.17
N VAL A 390 -16.24 13.49 -21.40
CA VAL A 390 -15.71 14.77 -21.85
C VAL A 390 -16.49 15.18 -23.09
N THR A 391 -17.09 16.37 -23.07
CA THR A 391 -17.78 16.93 -24.22
C THR A 391 -16.92 18.00 -24.88
N ILE A 392 -16.73 17.88 -26.20
CA ILE A 392 -16.10 18.93 -27.01
C ILE A 392 -17.12 20.05 -27.30
N LEU A 393 -16.81 21.24 -26.81
CA LEU A 393 -17.55 22.48 -27.06
C LEU A 393 -16.88 23.26 -28.19
N SER A 394 -17.61 23.52 -29.27
CA SER A 394 -17.11 24.36 -30.36
C SER A 394 -16.85 25.77 -29.88
N LYS A 395 -15.68 26.32 -30.18
CA LYS A 395 -15.55 27.78 -30.28
C LYS A 395 -16.38 28.24 -31.48
N ARG A 396 -17.24 29.24 -31.27
CA ARG A 396 -17.92 29.92 -32.38
C ARG A 396 -16.95 30.85 -33.09
#